data_AF-A0A8T5ISB8-F1
#
_entry.id   AF-A0A8T5ISB8-F1
#
_cell.length_a   1.000
_cell.length_b   1.000
_cell.length_c   1.000
_cell.angle_alpha   90.00
_cell.angle_beta   90.00
_cell.angle_gamma   90.00
#
_symmetry.space_group_name_H-M   'P 1'
#
loop_
_entity.id
_entity.type
_entity.pdbx_description
1 polymer ?
#
loop_
_entity_poly.entity_id
_entity_poly.type
_entity_poly.pdbx_seq_one_letter_code
_entity_poly.pdbx_strand_id
1 'polypeptide(L)'
;MSKILYDMETMKFSTLFESMTRSRLKDCFKDEGSIVFVVMPGYMAKAIGKGGVNVKKVSFKIKKEIKIVEFKSNVLEFVKGLVRVPGVEIFEENGIVIKCPNSKIKGQVFGRERENLKWMNTLVSRYFKTEIRVE
;
A
#
# COMPACT_ATOMS: atom_id res chain seq x y z
N MET A 1 1.79 -17.08 -15.20
CA MET A 1 2.77 -16.85 -14.12
C MET A 1 3.49 -15.54 -14.39
N SER A 2 3.18 -14.48 -13.65
CA SER A 2 3.76 -13.16 -13.86
C SER A 2 5.23 -13.20 -13.41
N LYS A 3 6.14 -13.13 -14.38
CA LYS A 3 7.58 -13.09 -14.17
C LYS A 3 7.88 -11.84 -13.33
N ILE A 4 8.34 -12.02 -12.09
CA ILE A 4 8.86 -10.92 -11.28
C ILE A 4 10.14 -10.45 -11.97
N LEU A 5 10.02 -9.49 -12.88
CA LEU A 5 11.15 -8.71 -13.37
C LEU A 5 11.59 -7.85 -12.19
N TYR A 6 12.60 -8.33 -11.47
CA TYR A 6 13.32 -7.47 -10.56
C TYR A 6 14.05 -6.42 -11.39
N ASP A 7 13.38 -5.29 -11.60
CA ASP A 7 14.00 -4.09 -12.11
C ASP A 7 15.18 -3.72 -11.20
N MET A 8 16.37 -3.59 -11.76
CA MET A 8 17.56 -3.18 -11.01
C MET A 8 17.31 -1.88 -10.23
N GLU A 9 16.41 -1.02 -10.71
CA GLU A 9 16.00 0.18 -10.00
C GLU A 9 15.26 -0.15 -8.69
N THR A 10 14.29 -1.07 -8.70
CA THR A 10 13.53 -1.43 -7.49
C THR A 10 14.39 -2.18 -6.49
N MET A 11 15.34 -2.99 -6.93
CA MET A 11 16.34 -3.61 -6.05
C MET A 11 17.20 -2.56 -5.33
N LYS A 12 17.70 -1.55 -6.07
CA LYS A 12 18.46 -0.44 -5.47
C LYS A 12 17.62 0.35 -4.47
N PHE A 13 16.36 0.61 -4.79
CA PHE A 13 15.44 1.30 -3.90
C PHE A 13 15.12 0.51 -2.63
N SER A 14 14.95 -0.81 -2.73
CA SER A 14 14.78 -1.67 -1.56
C SER A 14 15.96 -1.55 -0.59
N THR A 15 17.18 -1.72 -1.09
CA THR A 15 18.40 -1.63 -0.26
C THR A 15 18.57 -0.25 0.35
N LEU A 16 18.32 0.81 -0.43
CA LEU A 16 18.37 2.19 0.06
C LEU A 16 17.35 2.41 1.18
N PHE A 17 16.11 1.96 0.98
CA PHE A 17 15.04 2.10 1.95
C PHE A 17 15.39 1.40 3.26
N GLU A 18 15.74 0.11 3.24
CA GLU A 18 16.07 -0.65 4.45
C GLU A 18 17.29 -0.06 5.18
N SER A 19 18.30 0.40 4.44
CA SER A 19 19.47 1.06 5.03
C SER A 19 19.11 2.36 5.77
N MET A 20 18.27 3.19 5.16
CA MET A 20 17.89 4.50 5.71
C MET A 20 16.89 4.40 6.86
N THR A 21 15.90 3.51 6.74
CA THR A 21 14.81 3.40 7.71
C THR A 21 15.09 2.36 8.79
N ARG A 22 16.05 1.45 8.54
CA ARG A 22 16.31 0.26 9.36
C ARG A 22 15.08 -0.67 9.45
N SER A 23 14.12 -0.55 8.54
CA SER A 23 12.97 -1.46 8.44
C SER A 23 13.30 -2.71 7.64
N ARG A 24 12.38 -3.68 7.63
CA ARG A 24 12.44 -4.85 6.76
C ARG A 24 11.34 -4.79 5.70
N LEU A 25 11.71 -4.91 4.43
CA LEU A 25 10.79 -4.96 3.30
C LEU A 25 10.35 -6.41 3.03
N LYS A 26 9.09 -6.53 2.65
CA LYS A 26 8.54 -7.69 1.96
C LYS A 26 8.67 -7.52 0.45
N ASP A 27 8.45 -6.30 -0.04
CA ASP A 27 8.35 -6.05 -1.47
C ASP A 27 8.60 -4.57 -1.83
N CYS A 28 9.00 -4.33 -3.08
CA CYS A 28 9.20 -3.00 -3.65
C CYS A 28 8.84 -3.01 -5.14
N PHE A 29 7.95 -2.12 -5.56
CA PHE A 29 7.50 -2.04 -6.95
C PHE A 29 7.05 -0.63 -7.36
N LYS A 30 6.85 -0.43 -8.66
CA LYS A 30 6.35 0.83 -9.23
C LYS A 30 4.84 0.77 -9.41
N ASP A 31 4.15 1.85 -9.08
CA ASP A 31 2.71 1.99 -9.27
C ASP A 31 2.37 3.44 -9.62
N GLU A 32 1.81 3.66 -10.82
CA GLU A 32 1.36 4.98 -11.33
C GLU A 32 2.35 6.15 -11.05
N GLY A 33 3.65 5.92 -11.24
CA GLY A 33 4.70 6.94 -11.04
C GLY A 33 5.27 7.03 -9.61
N SER A 34 4.66 6.32 -8.66
CA SER A 34 5.14 6.18 -7.28
C SER A 34 5.93 4.89 -7.06
N ILE A 35 6.81 4.87 -6.05
CA ILE A 35 7.47 3.65 -5.56
C ILE A 35 6.76 3.16 -4.31
N VAL A 36 6.32 1.91 -4.36
CA VAL A 36 5.60 1.25 -3.29
C VAL A 36 6.57 0.40 -2.48
N PHE A 37 6.66 0.68 -1.20
CA PHE A 37 7.41 -0.12 -0.24
C PHE A 37 6.44 -0.87 0.66
N VAL A 38 6.45 -2.20 0.54
CA VAL A 38 5.67 -3.05 1.43
C VAL A 38 6.58 -3.55 2.53
N VAL A 39 6.33 -3.13 3.76
CA VAL A 39 7.13 -3.50 4.94
C VAL A 39 6.53 -4.71 5.64
N MET A 40 7.38 -5.45 6.34
CA MET A 40 6.95 -6.56 7.19
C MET A 40 6.10 -6.03 8.37
N PRO A 41 5.19 -6.86 8.94
CA PRO A 41 4.42 -6.49 10.12
C PRO A 41 5.30 -5.95 11.26
N GLY A 42 4.89 -4.84 11.87
CA GLY A 42 5.59 -4.20 12.99
C GLY A 42 6.68 -3.20 12.57
N TYR A 43 6.99 -3.08 11.27
CA TYR A 43 8.01 -2.15 10.79
C TYR A 43 7.47 -0.81 10.30
N MET A 44 6.14 -0.62 10.26
CA MET A 44 5.52 0.61 9.73
C MET A 44 6.00 1.88 10.44
N ALA A 45 5.98 1.91 11.78
CA ALA A 45 6.41 3.09 12.55
C ALA A 45 7.89 3.45 12.27
N LYS A 46 8.74 2.43 12.15
CA LYS A 46 10.17 2.57 11.86
C LYS A 46 10.42 3.05 10.42
N ALA A 47 9.65 2.52 9.48
CA ALA A 47 9.66 2.93 8.07
C ALA A 47 9.25 4.39 7.89
N ILE A 48 8.24 4.85 8.63
CA ILE A 48 7.77 6.26 8.58
C ILE A 48 8.75 7.20 9.30
N GLY A 49 9.24 6.79 10.47
CA GLY A 49 10.07 7.61 11.35
C GLY A 49 9.29 8.74 12.04
N LYS A 50 9.85 9.31 13.12
CA LYS A 50 9.21 10.41 13.87
C LYS A 50 8.87 11.58 12.95
N GLY A 51 7.60 11.98 12.91
CA GLY A 51 7.12 13.06 12.04
C GLY A 51 7.29 12.80 10.53
N GLY A 52 7.39 11.53 10.11
CA GLY A 52 7.57 11.18 8.69
C GLY A 52 8.97 11.49 8.14
N VAL A 53 9.97 11.65 9.01
CA VAL A 53 11.33 12.03 8.60
C VAL A 53 11.94 11.06 7.59
N ASN A 54 11.69 9.75 7.74
CA ASN A 54 12.24 8.74 6.84
C ASN A 54 11.55 8.79 5.49
N VAL A 55 10.23 9.00 5.46
CA VAL A 55 9.46 9.17 4.22
C VAL A 55 10.03 10.31 3.38
N LYS A 56 10.25 11.47 4.01
CA LYS A 56 10.82 12.66 3.35
C LYS A 56 12.22 12.41 2.81
N LYS A 57 13.10 11.81 3.63
CA LYS A 57 14.49 11.52 3.24
C LYS A 57 14.57 10.53 2.08
N VAL A 58 13.79 9.46 2.14
CA VAL A 58 13.76 8.43 1.09
C VAL A 58 13.20 9.03 -0.20
N SER A 59 12.06 9.72 -0.16
CA SER A 59 11.46 10.34 -1.34
C SER A 59 12.41 11.35 -1.98
N PHE A 60 13.11 12.17 -1.19
CA PHE A 60 14.14 13.09 -1.69
C PHE A 60 15.30 12.38 -2.39
N LYS A 61 15.78 11.26 -1.85
CA LYS A 61 16.88 10.48 -2.45
C LYS A 61 16.45 9.76 -3.73
N ILE A 62 15.24 9.23 -3.76
CA ILE A 62 14.69 8.49 -4.90
C ILE A 62 14.19 9.45 -6.00
N LYS A 63 13.88 10.70 -5.65
CA LYS A 63 13.27 11.71 -6.53
C LYS A 63 11.93 11.26 -7.13
N LYS A 64 11.21 10.42 -6.40
CA LYS A 64 9.85 9.95 -6.74
C LYS A 64 8.98 10.01 -5.50
N GLU A 65 7.67 10.06 -5.73
CA GLU A 65 6.71 9.83 -4.64
C GLU A 65 6.87 8.41 -4.13
N ILE A 66 6.71 8.22 -2.82
CA ILE A 66 6.77 6.90 -2.21
C ILE A 66 5.51 6.62 -1.41
N LYS A 67 5.02 5.39 -1.49
CA LYS A 67 3.91 4.86 -0.70
C LYS A 67 4.45 3.74 0.18
N ILE A 68 4.15 3.77 1.48
CA ILE A 68 4.57 2.74 2.43
C ILE A 68 3.33 2.02 2.93
N VAL A 69 3.35 0.68 2.88
CA VAL A 69 2.24 -0.19 3.30
C VAL A 69 2.79 -1.30 4.18
N GLU A 70 2.09 -1.60 5.28
CA GLU A 70 2.42 -2.75 6.10
C GLU A 70 1.73 -4.01 5.57
N PHE A 71 2.49 -5.07 5.34
CA PHE A 71 1.92 -6.36 4.97
C PHE A 71 1.23 -7.01 6.18
N LYS A 72 0.06 -7.60 5.93
CA LYS A 72 -0.63 -8.51 6.84
C LYS A 72 -0.94 -9.79 6.08
N SER A 73 -0.88 -10.96 6.71
CA SER A 73 -1.20 -12.24 6.05
C SER A 73 -2.70 -12.48 5.90
N ASN A 74 -3.53 -11.84 6.71
CA ASN A 74 -4.98 -11.87 6.57
C ASN A 74 -5.42 -10.73 5.64
N VAL A 75 -6.19 -11.06 4.59
CA VAL A 75 -6.61 -10.10 3.56
C VAL A 75 -7.50 -8.99 4.12
N LEU A 76 -8.41 -9.32 5.05
CA LEU A 76 -9.29 -8.34 5.69
C LEU A 76 -8.48 -7.32 6.50
N GLU A 77 -7.53 -7.78 7.32
CA GLU A 77 -6.63 -6.90 8.08
C GLU A 77 -5.69 -6.10 7.18
N PHE A 78 -5.27 -6.69 6.06
CA PHE A 78 -4.48 -5.99 5.06
C PHE A 78 -5.27 -4.83 4.45
N VAL A 79 -6.50 -5.08 3.98
CA VAL A 79 -7.35 -4.05 3.37
C VAL A 79 -7.76 -2.98 4.39
N LYS A 80 -8.08 -3.34 5.63
CA LYS A 80 -8.30 -2.37 6.72
C LYS A 80 -7.11 -1.42 6.88
N GLY A 81 -5.88 -1.92 6.74
CA GLY A 81 -4.67 -1.09 6.77
C GLY A 81 -4.50 -0.18 5.54
N LEU A 82 -5.13 -0.50 4.41
CA LEU A 82 -5.10 0.33 3.21
C LEU A 82 -6.15 1.45 3.23
N VAL A 83 -7.32 1.16 3.81
CA VAL A 83 -8.44 2.11 3.83
C VAL A 83 -8.22 3.16 4.91
N ARG A 84 -7.93 4.39 4.47
CA ARG A 84 -7.69 5.54 5.37
C ARG A 84 -8.95 6.32 5.73
N VAL A 85 -10.12 5.87 5.25
CA VAL A 85 -11.39 6.55 5.42
C VAL A 85 -12.12 5.96 6.63
N PRO A 86 -12.40 6.75 7.68
CA PRO A 86 -13.12 6.25 8.84
C PRO A 86 -14.61 6.03 8.56
N GLY A 87 -15.25 5.17 9.35
CA GLY A 87 -16.70 4.94 9.28
C GLY A 87 -17.16 4.05 8.13
N VAL A 88 -16.24 3.25 7.56
CA VAL A 88 -16.58 2.18 6.61
C VAL A 88 -16.61 0.83 7.32
N GLU A 89 -17.50 -0.05 6.88
CA GLU A 89 -17.52 -1.45 7.30
C GLU A 89 -16.78 -2.26 6.24
N ILE A 90 -15.85 -3.11 6.67
CA ILE A 90 -15.08 -3.98 5.77
C ILE A 90 -15.26 -5.41 6.24
N PHE A 91 -15.69 -6.28 5.33
CA PHE A 91 -15.91 -7.69 5.59
C PHE A 91 -15.61 -8.53 4.34
N GLU A 92 -15.55 -9.86 4.52
CA GLU A 92 -15.22 -10.81 3.47
C GLU A 92 -16.49 -11.53 3.00
N GLU A 93 -16.86 -11.33 1.74
CA GLU A 93 -18.01 -11.96 1.08
C GLU A 93 -17.68 -12.16 -0.42
N ASN A 94 -17.27 -13.37 -0.80
CA ASN A 94 -16.80 -13.69 -2.17
C ASN A 94 -15.75 -12.69 -2.70
N GLY A 95 -14.88 -12.22 -1.80
CA GLY A 95 -13.97 -11.08 -2.00
C GLY A 95 -14.02 -10.13 -0.81
N ILE A 96 -13.35 -8.99 -0.90
CA ILE A 96 -13.45 -7.96 0.14
C ILE A 96 -14.51 -6.93 -0.23
N VAL A 97 -15.47 -6.70 0.66
CA VAL A 97 -16.50 -5.67 0.50
C VAL A 97 -16.22 -4.52 1.46
N ILE A 98 -16.19 -3.30 0.92
CA ILE A 98 -16.12 -2.04 1.69
C ILE A 98 -17.48 -1.36 1.58
N LYS A 99 -18.27 -1.47 2.65
CA LYS A 99 -19.59 -0.86 2.75
C LYS A 99 -19.48 0.56 3.32
N CYS A 100 -19.99 1.50 2.56
CA CYS A 100 -19.95 2.93 2.85
C CYS A 100 -21.33 3.41 3.34
N PRO A 101 -21.38 4.28 4.36
CA PRO A 101 -22.65 4.77 4.92
C PRO A 101 -23.36 5.79 4.02
N ASN A 102 -22.64 6.45 3.12
CA ASN A 102 -23.19 7.43 2.18
C ASN A 102 -22.29 7.64 0.96
N SER A 103 -22.84 8.32 -0.05
CA SER A 103 -22.15 8.63 -1.32
C SER A 103 -20.88 9.48 -1.15
N LYS A 104 -20.83 10.33 -0.12
CA LYS A 104 -19.65 11.17 0.19
C LYS A 104 -18.47 10.31 0.65
N ILE A 105 -18.69 9.41 1.60
CA ILE A 105 -17.66 8.45 2.07
C ILE A 105 -17.27 7.51 0.93
N LYS A 106 -18.24 7.02 0.16
CA LYS A 106 -18.00 6.20 -1.02
C LYS A 106 -17.06 6.91 -2.01
N GLY A 107 -17.28 8.20 -2.28
CA GLY A 107 -16.38 9.02 -3.10
C GLY A 107 -14.96 9.14 -2.53
N GLN A 108 -14.82 9.25 -1.21
CA GLN A 108 -13.51 9.30 -0.54
C GLN A 108 -12.75 7.96 -0.66
N VAL A 109 -13.46 6.83 -0.54
CA VAL A 109 -12.88 5.49 -0.71
C VAL A 109 -12.38 5.29 -2.14
N PHE A 110 -13.16 5.71 -3.15
CA PHE A 110 -12.73 5.64 -4.54
C PHE A 110 -11.53 6.55 -4.84
N GLY A 111 -11.50 7.77 -4.28
CA GLY A 111 -10.54 8.80 -4.67
C GLY A 111 -10.86 9.42 -6.05
N ARG A 112 -10.03 10.38 -6.47
CA ARG A 112 -10.17 11.01 -7.80
C ARG A 112 -9.97 9.95 -8.87
N GLU A 113 -10.84 9.91 -9.88
CA GLU A 113 -10.77 8.93 -10.99
C GLU A 113 -10.64 7.45 -10.56
N ARG A 114 -11.14 7.14 -9.35
CA ARG A 114 -11.02 5.82 -8.70
C ARG A 114 -9.58 5.37 -8.43
N GLU A 115 -8.63 6.30 -8.34
CA GLU A 115 -7.20 6.05 -8.10
C GLU A 115 -6.97 5.21 -6.83
N ASN A 116 -7.64 5.54 -5.71
CA ASN A 116 -7.49 4.77 -4.47
C ASN A 116 -7.98 3.33 -4.63
N LEU A 117 -9.09 3.11 -5.34
CA LEU A 117 -9.58 1.76 -5.57
C LEU A 117 -8.65 0.95 -6.48
N LYS A 118 -8.14 1.55 -7.56
CA LYS A 118 -7.15 0.93 -8.45
C LYS A 118 -5.90 0.53 -7.65
N TRP A 119 -5.37 1.46 -6.87
CA TRP A 119 -4.25 1.25 -5.95
C TRP A 119 -4.46 0.05 -5.01
N MET A 120 -5.59 0.03 -4.31
CA MET A 120 -5.89 -1.05 -3.37
C MET A 120 -6.03 -2.39 -4.10
N ASN A 121 -6.68 -2.43 -5.26
CA ASN A 121 -6.80 -3.64 -6.08
C ASN A 121 -5.44 -4.12 -6.59
N THR A 122 -4.51 -3.23 -6.98
CA THR A 122 -3.14 -3.61 -7.35
C THR A 122 -2.45 -4.34 -6.20
N LEU A 123 -2.58 -3.85 -4.96
CA LEU A 123 -1.99 -4.49 -3.79
C LEU A 123 -2.65 -5.83 -3.43
N VAL A 124 -3.98 -5.89 -3.41
CA VAL A 124 -4.70 -7.09 -3.00
C VAL A 124 -4.54 -8.20 -4.04
N SER A 125 -4.66 -7.90 -5.33
CA SER A 125 -4.45 -8.87 -6.40
C SER A 125 -3.03 -9.45 -6.38
N ARG A 126 -2.04 -8.63 -6.02
CA ARG A 126 -0.63 -9.04 -5.92
C ARG A 126 -0.35 -10.07 -4.83
N TYR A 127 -1.09 -10.06 -3.72
CA TYR A 127 -0.83 -10.95 -2.58
C TYR A 127 -1.92 -12.00 -2.31
N PHE A 128 -3.19 -11.74 -2.68
CA PHE A 128 -4.35 -12.53 -2.24
C PHE A 128 -5.23 -13.06 -3.37
N LYS A 129 -4.92 -12.76 -4.65
CA LYS A 129 -5.75 -13.15 -5.82
C LYS A 129 -7.25 -12.86 -5.63
N THR A 130 -7.55 -11.75 -4.96
CA THR A 130 -8.89 -11.30 -4.59
C THR A 130 -9.09 -9.87 -5.08
N GLU A 131 -10.35 -9.47 -5.24
CA GLU A 131 -10.75 -8.12 -5.62
C GLU A 131 -11.51 -7.41 -4.50
N ILE A 132 -11.50 -6.08 -4.55
CA ILE A 132 -12.25 -5.22 -3.63
C ILE A 132 -13.48 -4.68 -4.34
N ARG A 133 -14.64 -4.80 -3.68
CA ARG A 133 -15.91 -4.19 -4.07
C ARG A 133 -16.27 -3.09 -3.09
N VAL A 134 -16.78 -1.97 -3.61
CA VAL A 134 -17.19 -0.82 -2.79
C VAL A 134 -18.69 -0.61 -2.95
N GLU A 135 -19.40 -0.77 -1.85
CA GLU A 135 -20.87 -0.68 -1.76
C GLU A 135 -21.31 0.61 -1.08
#